data_AF-A0A919IRB5-F1
#
_entry.id   AF-A0A919IRB5-F1
#
_cell.length_a   1.000
_cell.length_b   1.000
_cell.length_c   1.000
_cell.angle_alpha   90.00
_cell.angle_beta   90.00
_cell.angle_gamma   90.00
#
_symmetry.space_group_name_H-M   'P 1'
#
loop_
_entity.id
_entity.type
_entity.pdbx_description
1 polymer ?
#
loop_
_entity_poly.entity_id
_entity_poly.type
_entity_poly.pdbx_seq_one_letter_code
_entity_poly.pdbx_strand_id
1 'polypeptide(L)'
;MAVSRRTLLSAAALAPPAAVLAGASPARAVSPAGDVVGKITVGYQGWFACPGDAAPIGGWWHWSRDRFQPPSPGNTTIVSWPDVRDYTHTYPTAYPNLGGGQPAALFSSYDQQTVDTHFDWMRTYGIDTAALQRFNPFGDEGPTRDAMAQKVRAAAERTGRKFYLMYDVSGWATMQAEIKTDWLTRMSAHAASGAYARQNGKPVVCVWGFGFADENHAFTPAACLDVITWFKAQGCYVIGGVPTYWREGRNDSRAGYLDVYHAFDMISPWMVGRTGDLAGLDWFYANVNTADQADCTAHGIDYQPCVLPGDLSAGHRRHGDFYWRSVYNMIRLGAQGLYVSMFDEYNEGNQIAKTAETAASVPAGTGIRALDEDGTFCSADYYLRITADAGRMLKGQLALTAVRPTPPTVTTTPPNTDLARGRGTSTSGYTQVYGPGNAVDGDAGTYWESTNNAFPQWIQVDLGSVVPVGRVVLGLPPAWGARSQTLAVSGGTTGSSFDTLSAAAGRGFDPASGNTVTVTFPASTIRYLRVTFTANSGWPAGQLSTLEAYAR
;
A
#
# COMPACT_ATOMS: atom_id res chain seq x y z
N MET A 1 41.96 -22.84 56.19
CA MET A 1 40.64 -22.29 55.79
C MET A 1 40.84 -21.33 54.64
N ALA A 2 40.07 -21.55 53.57
CA ALA A 2 39.88 -20.77 52.35
C ALA A 2 41.14 -20.33 51.55
N VAL A 3 41.57 -21.19 50.62
CA VAL A 3 42.52 -20.88 49.52
C VAL A 3 41.83 -21.41 48.24
N SER A 4 41.20 -20.59 47.40
CA SER A 4 41.74 -19.71 46.35
C SER A 4 42.00 -20.40 45.00
N ARG A 5 41.43 -19.75 43.97
CA ARG A 5 41.78 -19.69 42.54
C ARG A 5 41.27 -20.76 41.57
N ARG A 6 40.31 -20.31 40.74
CA ARG A 6 40.00 -20.74 39.38
C ARG A 6 41.27 -20.81 38.51
N THR A 7 41.44 -21.90 37.76
CA THR A 7 42.03 -21.90 36.41
C THR A 7 41.30 -22.95 35.56
N LEU A 8 41.07 -22.59 34.30
CA LEU A 8 40.34 -23.30 33.25
C LEU A 8 40.80 -24.75 33.00
N LEU A 9 39.85 -25.61 32.60
CA LEU A 9 40.09 -26.74 31.70
C LEU A 9 38.87 -26.96 30.80
N SER A 10 39.17 -27.06 29.51
CA SER A 10 38.28 -27.25 28.37
C SER A 10 37.49 -28.56 28.45
N ALA A 11 36.21 -28.51 28.08
CA ALA A 11 35.43 -29.69 27.74
C ALA A 11 34.80 -29.49 26.36
N ALA A 12 35.22 -30.32 25.41
CA ALA A 12 34.62 -30.45 24.09
C ALA A 12 33.20 -31.01 24.23
N ALA A 13 32.21 -30.30 23.73
CA ALA A 13 30.85 -30.80 23.59
C ALA A 13 30.65 -31.30 22.15
N LEU A 14 30.46 -32.61 22.02
CA LEU A 14 29.99 -33.27 20.80
C LEU A 14 28.61 -32.72 20.41
N ALA A 15 28.50 -32.17 19.21
CA ALA A 15 27.23 -31.78 18.61
C ALA A 15 26.45 -33.04 18.20
N PRO A 16 25.12 -33.11 18.44
CA PRO A 16 24.30 -34.20 17.92
C PRO A 16 24.18 -34.09 16.38
N PRO A 17 23.94 -35.20 15.66
CA PRO A 17 23.80 -35.16 14.22
C PRO A 17 22.56 -34.33 13.86
N ALA A 18 22.75 -33.38 12.95
CA ALA A 18 21.65 -32.64 12.36
C ALA A 18 20.68 -33.63 11.72
N ALA A 19 19.46 -33.71 12.25
CA ALA A 19 18.36 -34.33 11.54
C ALA A 19 18.18 -33.53 10.25
N VAL A 20 18.55 -34.12 9.13
CA VAL A 20 18.19 -33.62 7.81
C VAL A 20 16.67 -33.73 7.73
N LEU A 21 15.98 -32.64 8.05
CA LEU A 21 14.60 -32.45 7.63
C LEU A 21 14.63 -32.61 6.11
N ALA A 22 14.11 -33.75 5.62
CA ALA A 22 13.82 -33.92 4.23
C ALA A 22 12.89 -32.77 3.83
N GLY A 23 13.47 -31.76 3.16
CA GLY A 23 12.71 -30.65 2.64
C GLY A 23 11.64 -31.24 1.73
N ALA A 24 10.37 -30.93 2.03
CA ALA A 24 9.30 -31.17 1.07
C ALA A 24 9.75 -30.51 -0.24
N SER A 25 9.90 -31.30 -1.31
CA SER A 25 10.06 -30.75 -2.65
C SER A 25 8.93 -29.76 -2.87
N PRO A 26 9.19 -28.53 -3.35
CA PRO A 26 8.12 -27.59 -3.62
C PRO A 26 7.13 -28.26 -4.56
N ALA A 27 5.84 -28.18 -4.25
CA ALA A 27 4.78 -28.66 -5.13
C ALA A 27 5.01 -28.05 -6.51
N ARG A 28 5.32 -28.89 -7.49
CA ARG A 28 5.57 -28.46 -8.86
C ARG A 28 4.24 -27.96 -9.40
N ALA A 29 4.19 -26.68 -9.78
CA ALA A 29 3.00 -26.08 -10.40
C ALA A 29 2.52 -26.96 -11.56
N VAL A 30 1.20 -27.16 -11.67
CA VAL A 30 0.62 -27.98 -12.73
C VAL A 30 0.89 -27.32 -14.07
N SER A 31 0.68 -26.00 -14.13
CA SER A 31 1.05 -25.18 -15.27
C SER A 31 2.43 -24.54 -15.12
N PRO A 32 3.15 -24.27 -16.22
CA PRO A 32 4.31 -23.39 -16.21
C PRO A 32 3.92 -21.96 -15.79
N ALA A 33 4.91 -21.17 -15.36
CA ALA A 33 4.71 -19.75 -15.08
C ALA A 33 4.13 -19.03 -16.31
N GLY A 34 3.14 -18.16 -16.06
CA GLY A 34 2.43 -17.40 -17.09
C GLY A 34 1.98 -16.04 -16.54
N ASP A 35 0.84 -15.53 -17.00
CA ASP A 35 0.30 -14.25 -16.52
C ASP A 35 -0.54 -14.38 -15.23
N VAL A 36 -0.78 -15.61 -14.72
CA VAL A 36 -1.43 -15.83 -13.41
C VAL A 36 -0.66 -16.82 -12.52
N VAL A 37 -0.05 -17.87 -13.09
CA VAL A 37 0.84 -18.77 -12.33
C VAL A 37 2.20 -18.11 -12.12
N GLY A 38 2.63 -18.06 -10.86
CA GLY A 38 3.82 -17.35 -10.37
C GLY A 38 3.62 -15.85 -10.19
N LYS A 39 2.36 -15.38 -10.17
CA LYS A 39 2.00 -13.96 -10.21
C LYS A 39 1.11 -13.54 -9.04
N ILE A 40 1.16 -12.25 -8.74
CA ILE A 40 0.19 -11.58 -7.87
C ILE A 40 -0.90 -10.99 -8.74
N THR A 41 -2.11 -11.52 -8.59
CA THR A 41 -3.32 -10.97 -9.17
C THR A 41 -4.10 -10.20 -8.11
N VAL A 42 -4.68 -9.05 -8.47
CA VAL A 42 -5.58 -8.30 -7.60
C VAL A 42 -6.99 -8.31 -8.18
N GLY A 43 -8.01 -8.46 -7.34
CA GLY A 43 -9.38 -8.15 -7.73
C GLY A 43 -9.54 -6.65 -7.93
N TYR A 44 -10.04 -6.25 -9.10
CA TYR A 44 -10.17 -4.84 -9.47
C TYR A 44 -11.63 -4.53 -9.79
N GLN A 45 -12.27 -3.72 -8.94
CA GLN A 45 -13.66 -3.33 -9.10
C GLN A 45 -13.80 -2.31 -10.20
N GLY A 46 -13.17 -1.14 -10.06
CA GLY A 46 -13.33 -0.03 -11.01
C GLY A 46 -14.77 0.48 -11.12
N TRP A 47 -15.56 0.40 -10.04
CA TRP A 47 -17.01 0.63 -10.05
C TRP A 47 -17.48 1.94 -9.45
N PHE A 48 -16.59 2.72 -8.87
CA PHE A 48 -16.98 3.97 -8.22
C PHE A 48 -17.28 5.02 -9.28
N ALA A 49 -18.48 5.60 -9.25
CA ALA A 49 -18.86 6.66 -10.18
C ALA A 49 -19.39 7.89 -9.43
N CYS A 50 -19.31 9.04 -10.06
CA CYS A 50 -19.69 10.34 -9.50
C CYS A 50 -20.52 11.14 -10.50
N PRO A 51 -21.49 11.97 -10.07
CA PRO A 51 -22.12 12.92 -10.98
C PRO A 51 -21.08 13.83 -11.65
N GLY A 52 -21.12 13.91 -12.98
CA GLY A 52 -20.21 14.73 -13.78
C GLY A 52 -18.97 14.02 -14.32
N ASP A 53 -18.80 12.71 -14.05
CA ASP A 53 -17.70 11.89 -14.60
C ASP A 53 -17.97 11.29 -15.99
N ALA A 54 -19.19 11.50 -16.53
CA ALA A 54 -19.70 10.91 -17.77
C ALA A 54 -19.86 9.37 -17.77
N ALA A 55 -19.87 8.74 -16.60
CA ALA A 55 -20.22 7.33 -16.46
C ALA A 55 -21.72 7.12 -16.79
N PRO A 56 -22.07 6.16 -17.66
CA PRO A 56 -23.47 5.88 -18.00
C PRO A 56 -24.37 5.55 -16.82
N ILE A 57 -23.82 4.98 -15.74
CA ILE A 57 -24.57 4.61 -14.52
C ILE A 57 -25.18 5.82 -13.81
N GLY A 58 -24.65 7.02 -14.06
CA GLY A 58 -25.28 8.30 -13.70
C GLY A 58 -25.60 8.47 -12.22
N GLY A 59 -24.59 8.75 -11.40
CA GLY A 59 -24.78 9.04 -9.97
C GLY A 59 -23.56 8.68 -9.13
N TRP A 60 -23.71 8.76 -7.81
CA TRP A 60 -22.75 8.32 -6.80
C TRP A 60 -22.78 6.80 -6.63
N TRP A 61 -22.35 6.08 -7.66
CA TRP A 61 -22.38 4.62 -7.67
C TRP A 61 -21.28 4.05 -6.77
N HIS A 62 -21.64 3.08 -5.91
CA HIS A 62 -20.82 2.51 -4.83
C HIS A 62 -20.28 3.48 -3.77
N TRP A 63 -20.50 4.79 -3.89
CA TRP A 63 -20.17 5.75 -2.84
C TRP A 63 -21.32 6.05 -1.87
N SER A 64 -22.57 5.91 -2.32
CA SER A 64 -23.76 6.22 -1.51
C SER A 64 -24.86 5.18 -1.65
N ARG A 65 -25.81 5.17 -0.70
CA ARG A 65 -26.97 4.25 -0.70
C ARG A 65 -28.03 4.73 -1.68
N ASP A 66 -28.32 6.03 -1.63
CA ASP A 66 -29.05 6.74 -2.66
C ASP A 66 -28.04 7.40 -3.60
N ARG A 67 -27.86 6.81 -4.79
CA ARG A 67 -26.91 7.27 -5.82
C ARG A 67 -27.22 8.67 -6.36
N PHE A 68 -28.43 9.18 -6.14
CA PHE A 68 -28.82 10.52 -6.60
C PHE A 68 -28.55 11.62 -5.57
N GLN A 69 -28.05 11.24 -4.39
CA GLN A 69 -27.63 12.16 -3.34
C GLN A 69 -26.14 12.00 -3.05
N PRO A 70 -25.42 13.10 -2.71
CA PRO A 70 -24.01 13.02 -2.42
C PRO A 70 -23.72 12.13 -1.19
N PRO A 71 -22.56 11.46 -1.16
CA PRO A 71 -22.09 10.73 0.00
C PRO A 71 -22.00 11.65 1.20
N SER A 72 -22.54 11.19 2.31
CA SER A 72 -22.59 11.92 3.59
C SER A 72 -22.64 10.91 4.73
N PRO A 73 -22.50 11.33 6.02
CA PRO A 73 -22.63 10.41 7.14
C PRO A 73 -23.97 9.64 7.16
N GLY A 74 -25.05 10.24 6.62
CA GLY A 74 -26.37 9.60 6.51
C GLY A 74 -26.61 8.83 5.22
N ASN A 75 -25.76 8.98 4.20
CA ASN A 75 -25.91 8.38 2.89
C ASN A 75 -24.57 7.80 2.40
N THR A 76 -24.18 6.66 2.94
CA THR A 76 -22.87 6.06 2.65
C THR A 76 -22.89 4.54 2.59
N THR A 77 -22.01 4.02 1.75
CA THR A 77 -21.72 2.59 1.57
C THR A 77 -20.26 2.26 1.92
N ILE A 78 -19.45 3.26 2.28
CA ILE A 78 -18.02 3.07 2.56
C ILE A 78 -17.73 2.95 4.05
N VAL A 79 -16.72 2.15 4.37
CA VAL A 79 -16.25 1.94 5.74
C VAL A 79 -14.79 2.39 5.94
N SER A 80 -14.17 2.87 4.87
CA SER A 80 -12.81 3.42 4.84
C SER A 80 -12.72 4.56 3.83
N TRP A 81 -11.76 5.46 4.02
CA TRP A 81 -11.61 6.66 3.18
C TRP A 81 -10.39 6.56 2.26
N PRO A 82 -10.51 6.82 0.95
CA PRO A 82 -9.38 6.79 0.04
C PRO A 82 -8.41 7.95 0.30
N ASP A 83 -7.12 7.69 0.09
CA ASP A 83 -6.14 8.77 -0.06
C ASP A 83 -6.21 9.29 -1.49
N VAL A 84 -6.64 10.55 -1.65
CA VAL A 84 -6.91 11.14 -2.96
C VAL A 84 -5.79 12.03 -3.51
N ARG A 85 -4.62 12.06 -2.86
CA ARG A 85 -3.52 12.99 -3.21
C ARG A 85 -2.93 12.79 -4.61
N ASP A 86 -3.05 11.60 -5.19
CA ASP A 86 -2.51 11.29 -6.52
C ASP A 86 -3.53 11.52 -7.66
N TYR A 87 -4.79 11.83 -7.35
CA TYR A 87 -5.80 12.10 -8.37
C TYR A 87 -5.82 13.59 -8.73
N THR A 88 -5.79 13.88 -10.02
CA THR A 88 -5.85 15.28 -10.51
C THR A 88 -7.29 15.81 -10.53
N HIS A 89 -8.27 14.91 -10.43
CA HIS A 89 -9.68 15.24 -10.39
C HIS A 89 -10.37 14.48 -9.26
N THR A 90 -11.18 15.20 -8.50
CA THR A 90 -11.96 14.67 -7.37
C THR A 90 -13.32 15.36 -7.32
N TYR A 91 -14.31 14.66 -6.79
CA TYR A 91 -15.69 15.08 -6.70
C TYR A 91 -16.05 15.44 -5.25
N PRO A 92 -16.59 16.64 -4.99
CA PRO A 92 -16.94 17.07 -3.65
C PRO A 92 -18.09 16.23 -3.08
N THR A 93 -18.01 15.92 -1.78
CA THR A 93 -19.05 15.17 -1.06
C THR A 93 -19.85 16.07 -0.12
N ALA A 94 -20.88 15.51 0.52
CA ALA A 94 -21.62 16.16 1.61
C ALA A 94 -21.14 15.70 3.00
N TYR A 95 -19.95 15.09 3.07
CA TYR A 95 -19.28 14.85 4.34
C TYR A 95 -18.72 16.15 4.94
N PRO A 96 -18.56 16.23 6.28
CA PRO A 96 -17.74 17.27 6.88
C PRO A 96 -16.33 17.28 6.29
N ASN A 97 -15.65 18.43 6.42
CA ASN A 97 -14.23 18.50 6.10
C ASN A 97 -13.45 17.39 6.82
N LEU A 98 -12.33 16.99 6.22
CA LEU A 98 -11.38 16.07 6.83
C LEU A 98 -10.92 16.63 8.19
N GLY A 99 -10.46 15.76 9.09
CA GLY A 99 -9.95 16.19 10.40
C GLY A 99 -8.84 17.26 10.32
N GLY A 100 -8.08 17.30 9.21
CA GLY A 100 -7.07 18.32 8.90
C GLY A 100 -7.61 19.59 8.24
N GLY A 101 -8.93 19.75 8.13
CA GLY A 101 -9.62 20.96 7.65
C GLY A 101 -9.89 21.04 6.16
N GLN A 102 -9.31 20.14 5.35
CA GLN A 102 -9.54 20.11 3.90
C GLN A 102 -10.95 19.61 3.53
N PRO A 103 -11.54 20.07 2.42
CA PRO A 103 -12.81 19.51 1.94
C PRO A 103 -12.75 18.00 1.70
N ALA A 104 -13.82 17.28 2.05
CA ALA A 104 -13.94 15.85 1.78
C ALA A 104 -14.37 15.62 0.32
N ALA A 105 -13.48 15.01 -0.47
CA ALA A 105 -13.72 14.68 -1.87
C ALA A 105 -13.32 13.23 -2.17
N LEU A 106 -13.94 12.65 -3.20
CA LEU A 106 -13.75 11.26 -3.65
C LEU A 106 -13.37 11.22 -5.13
N PHE A 107 -12.72 10.15 -5.59
CA PHE A 107 -12.42 9.96 -7.01
C PHE A 107 -13.56 9.24 -7.74
N SER A 108 -13.58 9.29 -9.08
CA SER A 108 -14.37 8.36 -9.91
C SER A 108 -13.46 7.33 -10.56
N SER A 109 -13.80 6.04 -10.46
CA SER A 109 -13.14 4.96 -11.22
C SER A 109 -13.32 5.11 -12.73
N TYR A 110 -14.34 5.85 -13.16
CA TYR A 110 -14.62 6.06 -14.57
C TYR A 110 -13.64 7.05 -15.22
N ASP A 111 -13.03 7.94 -14.44
CA ASP A 111 -11.97 8.82 -14.95
C ASP A 111 -10.78 7.99 -15.41
N GLN A 112 -10.31 8.24 -16.65
CA GLN A 112 -9.13 7.55 -17.16
C GLN A 112 -7.89 7.82 -16.28
N GLN A 113 -7.77 9.02 -15.72
CA GLN A 113 -6.67 9.38 -14.82
C GLN A 113 -6.66 8.55 -13.54
N THR A 114 -7.83 8.16 -13.02
CA THR A 114 -7.93 7.24 -11.87
C THR A 114 -7.41 5.86 -12.22
N VAL A 115 -7.89 5.27 -13.33
CA VAL A 115 -7.44 3.95 -13.78
C VAL A 115 -5.94 3.97 -14.06
N ASP A 116 -5.44 5.04 -14.68
CA ASP A 116 -4.01 5.20 -14.93
C ASP A 116 -3.19 5.26 -13.64
N THR A 117 -3.65 6.01 -12.64
CA THR A 117 -3.02 6.09 -11.32
C THR A 117 -2.96 4.71 -10.66
N HIS A 118 -4.06 3.95 -10.69
CA HIS A 118 -4.12 2.61 -10.13
C HIS A 118 -3.12 1.66 -10.79
N PHE A 119 -3.03 1.69 -12.13
CA PHE A 119 -2.08 0.85 -12.87
C PHE A 119 -0.62 1.30 -12.69
N ASP A 120 -0.37 2.59 -12.47
CA ASP A 120 0.96 3.09 -12.10
C ASP A 120 1.37 2.62 -10.70
N TRP A 121 0.44 2.56 -9.75
CA TRP A 121 0.69 1.89 -8.47
C TRP A 121 0.98 0.40 -8.67
N MET A 122 0.16 -0.32 -9.45
CA MET A 122 0.41 -1.74 -9.71
C MET A 122 1.81 -1.99 -10.31
N ARG A 123 2.23 -1.17 -11.27
CA ARG A 123 3.59 -1.20 -11.83
C ARG A 123 4.65 -0.91 -10.77
N THR A 124 4.47 0.13 -9.96
CA THR A 124 5.43 0.55 -8.91
C THR A 124 5.64 -0.53 -7.86
N TYR A 125 4.55 -1.17 -7.42
CA TYR A 125 4.57 -2.16 -6.34
C TYR A 125 4.64 -3.61 -6.85
N GLY A 126 4.95 -3.81 -8.13
CA GLY A 126 5.20 -5.15 -8.69
C GLY A 126 3.98 -6.07 -8.69
N ILE A 127 2.76 -5.51 -8.66
CA ILE A 127 1.52 -6.24 -8.90
C ILE A 127 1.49 -6.59 -10.40
N ASP A 128 1.21 -7.84 -10.73
CA ASP A 128 1.37 -8.34 -12.10
C ASP A 128 0.08 -8.19 -12.92
N THR A 129 -1.06 -8.53 -12.31
CA THR A 129 -2.32 -8.76 -13.03
C THR A 129 -3.51 -8.16 -12.29
N ALA A 130 -4.40 -7.48 -13.02
CA ALA A 130 -5.70 -7.03 -12.52
C ALA A 130 -6.83 -7.92 -13.06
N ALA A 131 -7.62 -8.51 -12.16
CA ALA A 131 -8.85 -9.22 -12.51
C ALA A 131 -10.01 -8.23 -12.48
N LEU A 132 -10.37 -7.67 -13.64
CA LEU A 132 -11.46 -6.70 -13.75
C LEU A 132 -12.79 -7.41 -13.55
N GLN A 133 -13.51 -7.02 -12.50
CA GLN A 133 -14.82 -7.57 -12.22
C GLN A 133 -15.89 -7.06 -13.20
N ARG A 134 -16.73 -7.99 -13.62
CA ARG A 134 -17.85 -7.80 -14.53
C ARG A 134 -19.07 -8.50 -13.96
N PHE A 135 -19.95 -7.69 -13.37
CA PHE A 135 -21.28 -8.12 -12.91
C PHE A 135 -22.24 -8.22 -14.10
N ASN A 136 -23.51 -8.54 -13.82
CA ASN A 136 -24.56 -8.67 -14.83
C ASN A 136 -24.53 -7.49 -15.86
N PRO A 137 -24.04 -7.72 -17.09
CA PRO A 137 -23.81 -6.67 -18.07
C PRO A 137 -25.07 -6.26 -18.84
N PHE A 138 -26.22 -6.86 -18.51
CA PHE A 138 -27.53 -6.55 -19.07
C PHE A 138 -28.36 -5.65 -18.14
N GLY A 139 -27.86 -5.32 -16.96
CA GLY A 139 -28.44 -4.31 -16.07
C GLY A 139 -27.90 -2.89 -16.31
N ASP A 140 -28.32 -1.96 -15.45
CA ASP A 140 -27.95 -0.53 -15.48
C ASP A 140 -26.43 -0.29 -15.58
N GLU A 141 -25.63 -1.15 -14.95
CA GLU A 141 -24.16 -1.00 -14.88
C GLU A 141 -23.44 -1.43 -16.17
N GLY A 142 -24.10 -2.21 -17.03
CA GLY A 142 -23.51 -2.82 -18.23
C GLY A 142 -22.71 -1.85 -19.11
N PRO A 143 -23.31 -0.73 -19.56
CA PRO A 143 -22.60 0.25 -20.39
C PRO A 143 -21.37 0.87 -19.71
N THR A 144 -21.42 1.07 -18.39
CA THR A 144 -20.29 1.56 -17.60
C THR A 144 -19.18 0.52 -17.56
N ARG A 145 -19.53 -0.77 -17.35
CA ARG A 145 -18.56 -1.88 -17.35
C ARG A 145 -17.91 -2.11 -18.70
N ASP A 146 -18.64 -1.91 -19.80
CA ASP A 146 -18.09 -1.99 -21.16
C ASP A 146 -17.00 -0.95 -21.38
N ALA A 147 -17.23 0.29 -20.96
CA ALA A 147 -16.21 1.34 -21.00
C ALA A 147 -15.04 1.03 -20.05
N MET A 148 -15.28 0.51 -18.84
CA MET A 148 -14.22 0.14 -17.91
C MET A 148 -13.28 -0.92 -18.47
N ALA A 149 -13.78 -1.92 -19.22
CA ALA A 149 -12.93 -2.91 -19.89
C ALA A 149 -11.96 -2.27 -20.91
N GLN A 150 -12.37 -1.20 -21.59
CA GLN A 150 -11.51 -0.45 -22.51
C GLN A 150 -10.47 0.40 -21.77
N LYS A 151 -10.89 1.07 -20.69
CA LYS A 151 -10.02 1.92 -19.85
C LYS A 151 -8.92 1.10 -19.17
N VAL A 152 -9.30 -0.05 -18.60
CA VAL A 152 -8.37 -1.01 -17.99
C VAL A 152 -7.40 -1.57 -19.03
N ARG A 153 -7.88 -1.95 -20.22
CA ARG A 153 -7.00 -2.39 -21.31
C ARG A 153 -5.94 -1.33 -21.63
N ALA A 154 -6.35 -0.08 -21.83
CA ALA A 154 -5.44 1.01 -22.17
C ALA A 154 -4.39 1.25 -21.08
N ALA A 155 -4.80 1.25 -19.81
CA ALA A 155 -3.89 1.42 -18.68
C ALA A 155 -2.92 0.24 -18.51
N ALA A 156 -3.40 -0.99 -18.73
CA ALA A 156 -2.58 -2.20 -18.70
C ALA A 156 -1.51 -2.19 -19.81
N GLU A 157 -1.90 -1.82 -21.03
CA GLU A 157 -0.97 -1.65 -22.17
C GLU A 157 0.09 -0.59 -21.88
N ARG A 158 -0.30 0.56 -21.33
CA ARG A 158 0.61 1.66 -20.99
C ARG A 158 1.64 1.28 -19.94
N THR A 159 1.27 0.47 -18.96
CA THR A 159 2.10 0.13 -17.80
C THR A 159 2.80 -1.22 -17.90
N GLY A 160 2.53 -1.98 -18.97
CA GLY A 160 3.01 -3.35 -19.12
C GLY A 160 2.51 -4.27 -18.00
N ARG A 161 1.31 -3.99 -17.46
CA ARG A 161 0.59 -4.87 -16.54
C ARG A 161 -0.37 -5.76 -17.33
N LYS A 162 -0.80 -6.85 -16.71
CA LYS A 162 -1.79 -7.75 -17.30
C LYS A 162 -3.17 -7.47 -16.76
N PHE A 163 -4.19 -7.80 -17.52
CA PHE A 163 -5.57 -7.82 -17.03
C PHE A 163 -6.35 -8.99 -17.61
N TYR A 164 -7.37 -9.44 -16.91
CA TYR A 164 -8.36 -10.37 -17.45
C TYR A 164 -9.74 -10.05 -16.90
N LEU A 165 -10.77 -10.66 -17.50
CA LEU A 165 -12.14 -10.48 -17.07
C LEU A 165 -12.56 -11.54 -16.05
N MET A 166 -13.13 -11.08 -14.96
CA MET A 166 -13.76 -11.89 -13.93
C MET A 166 -15.26 -11.63 -13.96
N TYR A 167 -16.04 -12.61 -14.41
CA TYR A 167 -17.49 -12.57 -14.27
C TYR A 167 -17.88 -12.88 -12.83
N ASP A 168 -18.48 -11.91 -12.15
CA ASP A 168 -19.17 -12.17 -10.88
C ASP A 168 -20.63 -12.46 -11.19
N VAL A 169 -21.07 -13.68 -10.89
CA VAL A 169 -22.39 -14.17 -11.28
C VAL A 169 -23.46 -13.96 -10.20
N SER A 170 -23.12 -13.24 -9.11
CA SER A 170 -24.04 -12.94 -8.02
C SER A 170 -25.32 -12.28 -8.52
N GLY A 171 -26.48 -12.86 -8.20
CA GLY A 171 -27.79 -12.30 -8.53
C GLY A 171 -28.14 -12.32 -10.02
N TRP A 172 -27.34 -12.97 -10.86
CA TRP A 172 -27.53 -12.99 -12.32
C TRP A 172 -28.31 -14.23 -12.77
N ALA A 173 -29.62 -14.25 -12.54
CA ALA A 173 -30.46 -15.42 -12.80
C ALA A 173 -30.35 -16.01 -14.23
N THR A 174 -30.16 -15.16 -15.24
CA THR A 174 -30.05 -15.54 -16.67
C THR A 174 -28.60 -15.77 -17.15
N MET A 175 -27.64 -15.82 -16.23
CA MET A 175 -26.20 -15.88 -16.52
C MET A 175 -25.81 -16.94 -17.54
N GLN A 176 -26.37 -18.16 -17.48
CA GLN A 176 -25.93 -19.28 -18.31
C GLN A 176 -25.88 -18.94 -19.82
N ALA A 177 -26.89 -18.25 -20.34
CA ALA A 177 -26.96 -17.84 -21.74
C ALA A 177 -26.30 -16.48 -21.97
N GLU A 178 -26.49 -15.56 -21.04
CA GLU A 178 -26.08 -14.17 -21.20
C GLU A 178 -24.56 -13.99 -21.05
N ILE A 179 -23.88 -14.77 -20.21
CA ILE A 179 -22.40 -14.74 -20.09
C ILE A 179 -21.72 -15.12 -21.41
N LYS A 180 -22.30 -16.09 -22.14
CA LYS A 180 -21.79 -16.55 -23.44
C LYS A 180 -21.98 -15.46 -24.50
N THR A 181 -23.16 -14.86 -24.50
CA THR A 181 -23.51 -13.75 -25.39
C THR A 181 -22.58 -12.56 -25.16
N ASP A 182 -22.38 -12.21 -23.90
CA ASP A 182 -21.52 -11.11 -23.50
C ASP A 182 -20.06 -11.33 -23.91
N TRP A 183 -19.53 -12.54 -23.67
CA TRP A 183 -18.19 -12.90 -24.12
C TRP A 183 -18.02 -12.73 -25.62
N LEU A 184 -18.91 -13.34 -26.41
CA LEU A 184 -18.80 -13.30 -27.88
C LEU A 184 -18.96 -11.90 -28.45
N THR A 185 -19.85 -11.09 -27.88
CA THR A 185 -20.26 -9.82 -28.50
C THR A 185 -19.50 -8.61 -27.99
N ARG A 186 -18.97 -8.65 -26.76
CA ARG A 186 -18.34 -7.48 -26.13
C ARG A 186 -16.92 -7.76 -25.66
N MET A 187 -16.73 -8.86 -24.95
CA MET A 187 -15.54 -9.03 -24.12
C MET A 187 -14.37 -9.74 -24.81
N SER A 188 -14.64 -10.73 -25.66
CA SER A 188 -13.60 -11.52 -26.34
C SER A 188 -12.65 -10.69 -27.22
N ALA A 189 -13.13 -9.56 -27.76
CA ALA A 189 -12.30 -8.64 -28.54
C ALA A 189 -11.12 -8.07 -27.73
N HIS A 190 -11.25 -7.95 -26.40
CA HIS A 190 -10.16 -7.49 -25.54
C HIS A 190 -9.01 -8.51 -25.45
N ALA A 191 -9.27 -9.80 -25.70
CA ALA A 191 -8.27 -10.86 -25.65
C ALA A 191 -7.23 -10.80 -26.80
N ALA A 192 -7.44 -9.92 -27.77
CA ALA A 192 -6.47 -9.59 -28.81
C ALA A 192 -5.34 -8.68 -28.31
N SER A 193 -5.53 -7.98 -27.19
CA SER A 193 -4.48 -7.13 -26.59
C SER A 193 -3.34 -7.98 -26.03
N GLY A 194 -2.09 -7.54 -26.22
CA GLY A 194 -0.92 -8.15 -25.58
C GLY A 194 -0.91 -8.01 -24.04
N ALA A 195 -1.69 -7.06 -23.51
CA ALA A 195 -1.90 -6.89 -22.07
C ALA A 195 -2.98 -7.81 -21.50
N TYR A 196 -3.79 -8.48 -22.34
CA TYR A 196 -4.74 -9.47 -21.84
C TYR A 196 -3.99 -10.70 -21.32
N ALA A 197 -4.29 -11.13 -20.09
CA ALA A 197 -3.57 -12.19 -19.42
C ALA A 197 -3.75 -13.52 -20.16
N ARG A 198 -2.64 -14.25 -20.34
CA ARG A 198 -2.62 -15.61 -20.86
C ARG A 198 -1.94 -16.59 -19.93
N GLN A 199 -2.55 -17.75 -19.78
CA GLN A 199 -1.99 -18.89 -19.07
C GLN A 199 -2.00 -20.09 -19.99
N ASN A 200 -0.87 -20.79 -20.11
CA ASN A 200 -0.69 -21.88 -21.09
C ASN A 200 -1.04 -21.46 -22.53
N GLY A 201 -0.73 -20.21 -22.89
CA GLY A 201 -1.05 -19.61 -24.19
C GLY A 201 -2.51 -19.22 -24.41
N LYS A 202 -3.41 -19.58 -23.49
CA LYS A 202 -4.86 -19.33 -23.57
C LYS A 202 -5.24 -18.02 -22.87
N PRO A 203 -6.18 -17.22 -23.40
CA PRO A 203 -6.73 -16.08 -22.67
C PRO A 203 -7.38 -16.57 -21.38
N VAL A 204 -7.12 -15.92 -20.25
CA VAL A 204 -7.74 -16.32 -18.98
C VAL A 204 -9.09 -15.62 -18.79
N VAL A 205 -10.06 -16.36 -18.28
CA VAL A 205 -11.36 -15.86 -17.84
C VAL A 205 -11.61 -16.41 -16.46
N CYS A 206 -12.09 -15.58 -15.54
CA CYS A 206 -12.56 -16.04 -14.24
C CYS A 206 -14.08 -16.00 -14.17
N VAL A 207 -14.68 -17.01 -13.53
CA VAL A 207 -16.09 -17.03 -13.16
C VAL A 207 -16.19 -17.20 -11.65
N TRP A 208 -16.72 -16.19 -10.98
CA TRP A 208 -16.88 -16.10 -9.54
C TRP A 208 -18.34 -16.35 -9.16
N GLY A 209 -18.59 -17.25 -8.20
CA GLY A 209 -19.91 -17.46 -7.60
C GLY A 209 -20.50 -18.86 -7.79
N PHE A 210 -19.88 -19.74 -8.57
CA PHE A 210 -20.40 -21.10 -8.74
C PHE A 210 -20.29 -21.90 -7.44
N GLY A 211 -21.42 -22.48 -7.03
CA GLY A 211 -21.51 -23.39 -5.89
C GLY A 211 -21.68 -22.73 -4.51
N PHE A 212 -21.75 -21.39 -4.43
CA PHE A 212 -22.07 -20.70 -3.18
C PHE A 212 -23.47 -21.06 -2.65
N ALA A 213 -23.57 -21.30 -1.35
CA ALA A 213 -24.78 -21.74 -0.65
C ALA A 213 -25.66 -20.56 -0.20
N ASP A 214 -26.06 -19.70 -1.14
CA ASP A 214 -26.97 -18.57 -0.90
C ASP A 214 -27.98 -18.39 -2.06
N GLU A 215 -28.91 -17.45 -1.91
CA GLU A 215 -29.98 -17.19 -2.87
C GLU A 215 -29.51 -16.44 -4.13
N ASN A 216 -28.42 -15.68 -4.06
CA ASN A 216 -27.83 -14.96 -5.19
C ASN A 216 -27.11 -15.91 -6.17
N HIS A 217 -26.85 -17.16 -5.75
CA HIS A 217 -26.11 -18.17 -6.52
C HIS A 217 -26.91 -19.47 -6.74
N ALA A 218 -28.23 -19.35 -6.93
CA ALA A 218 -29.14 -20.48 -7.11
C ALA A 218 -29.04 -21.17 -8.50
N PHE A 219 -27.84 -21.33 -9.04
CA PHE A 219 -27.60 -22.07 -10.28
C PHE A 219 -27.61 -23.58 -10.02
N THR A 220 -27.74 -24.39 -11.07
CA THR A 220 -27.60 -25.85 -10.98
C THR A 220 -26.16 -26.27 -11.35
N PRO A 221 -25.64 -27.39 -10.82
CA PRO A 221 -24.31 -27.88 -11.22
C PRO A 221 -24.16 -28.05 -12.74
N ALA A 222 -25.22 -28.53 -13.41
CA ALA A 222 -25.23 -28.71 -14.86
C ALA A 222 -25.10 -27.38 -15.62
N ALA A 223 -25.80 -26.32 -15.18
CA ALA A 223 -25.68 -24.99 -15.79
C ALA A 223 -24.28 -24.40 -15.59
N CYS A 224 -23.69 -24.57 -14.41
CA CYS A 224 -22.32 -24.13 -14.13
C CYS A 224 -21.30 -24.88 -15.01
N LEU A 225 -21.41 -26.20 -15.10
CA LEU A 225 -20.50 -27.03 -15.91
C LEU A 225 -20.59 -26.71 -17.41
N ASP A 226 -21.79 -26.41 -17.91
CA ASP A 226 -22.02 -25.95 -19.29
C ASP A 226 -21.24 -24.66 -19.58
N VAL A 227 -21.27 -23.68 -18.68
CA VAL A 227 -20.51 -22.42 -18.85
C VAL A 227 -19.00 -22.66 -18.87
N ILE A 228 -18.47 -23.46 -17.94
CA ILE A 228 -17.03 -23.77 -17.88
C ILE A 228 -16.59 -24.48 -19.16
N THR A 229 -17.31 -25.53 -19.56
CA THR A 229 -17.00 -26.32 -20.75
C THR A 229 -17.05 -25.45 -22.01
N TRP A 230 -18.04 -24.56 -22.09
CA TRP A 230 -18.17 -23.63 -23.20
C TRP A 230 -16.97 -22.68 -23.31
N PHE A 231 -16.51 -22.06 -22.21
CA PHE A 231 -15.32 -21.20 -22.22
C PHE A 231 -14.05 -21.97 -22.61
N LYS A 232 -13.89 -23.21 -22.11
CA LYS A 232 -12.77 -24.08 -22.52
C LYS A 232 -12.83 -24.40 -24.02
N ALA A 233 -14.02 -24.59 -24.58
CA ALA A 233 -14.22 -24.76 -26.02
C ALA A 233 -13.92 -23.49 -26.83
N GLN A 234 -14.04 -22.30 -26.23
CA GLN A 234 -13.53 -21.04 -26.80
C GLN A 234 -12.01 -20.87 -26.66
N GLY A 235 -11.30 -21.89 -26.16
CA GLY A 235 -9.86 -21.87 -25.97
C GLY A 235 -9.39 -21.08 -24.75
N CYS A 236 -10.27 -20.79 -23.79
CA CYS A 236 -9.90 -20.05 -22.58
C CYS A 236 -9.25 -20.94 -21.51
N TYR A 237 -8.44 -20.32 -20.66
CA TYR A 237 -8.03 -20.88 -19.37
C TYR A 237 -9.00 -20.37 -18.30
N VAL A 238 -9.74 -21.27 -17.65
CA VAL A 238 -10.89 -20.88 -16.82
C VAL A 238 -10.57 -20.99 -15.33
N ILE A 239 -10.62 -19.85 -14.64
CA ILE A 239 -10.43 -19.74 -13.20
C ILE A 239 -11.79 -19.76 -12.49
N GLY A 240 -11.96 -20.61 -11.47
CA GLY A 240 -13.15 -20.64 -10.63
C GLY A 240 -12.96 -19.86 -9.34
N GLY A 241 -13.74 -18.79 -9.15
CA GLY A 241 -13.93 -18.14 -7.85
C GLY A 241 -14.99 -18.89 -7.05
N VAL A 242 -14.57 -19.69 -6.06
CA VAL A 242 -15.42 -20.69 -5.39
C VAL A 242 -15.62 -20.35 -3.91
N PRO A 243 -16.65 -20.90 -3.23
CA PRO A 243 -16.81 -20.76 -1.78
C PRO A 243 -15.66 -21.41 -0.98
N THR A 244 -15.55 -21.08 0.31
CA THR A 244 -14.75 -21.92 1.21
C THR A 244 -15.38 -23.31 1.31
N TYR A 245 -14.59 -24.32 1.67
CA TYR A 245 -15.07 -25.71 1.80
C TYR A 245 -15.66 -26.32 0.52
N TRP A 246 -15.33 -25.78 -0.66
CA TRP A 246 -15.79 -26.27 -1.97
C TRP A 246 -15.56 -27.78 -2.14
N ARG A 247 -14.40 -28.29 -1.71
CA ARG A 247 -14.03 -29.71 -1.77
C ARG A 247 -14.97 -30.60 -0.96
N GLU A 248 -15.50 -30.08 0.14
CA GLU A 248 -16.32 -30.84 1.09
C GLU A 248 -17.83 -30.65 0.86
N GLY A 249 -18.22 -29.62 0.11
CA GLY A 249 -19.63 -29.33 -0.19
C GLY A 249 -20.45 -28.96 1.05
N ARG A 250 -19.85 -28.22 1.99
CA ARG A 250 -20.50 -27.77 3.24
C ARG A 250 -20.29 -26.28 3.51
N ASN A 251 -20.91 -25.78 4.58
CA ASN A 251 -20.88 -24.37 5.00
C ASN A 251 -21.38 -23.44 3.89
N ASP A 252 -20.50 -22.62 3.31
CA ASP A 252 -20.81 -21.71 2.21
C ASP A 252 -20.70 -22.38 0.84
N SER A 253 -20.33 -23.66 0.76
CA SER A 253 -20.43 -24.47 -0.46
C SER A 253 -21.66 -25.38 -0.45
N ARG A 254 -22.31 -25.50 -1.61
CA ARG A 254 -23.34 -26.51 -1.88
C ARG A 254 -22.72 -27.90 -2.11
N ALA A 255 -23.46 -28.95 -1.76
CA ALA A 255 -23.13 -30.33 -2.13
C ALA A 255 -23.42 -30.61 -3.61
N GLY A 256 -22.73 -31.59 -4.20
CA GLY A 256 -22.94 -32.01 -5.60
C GLY A 256 -22.25 -31.14 -6.66
N TYR A 257 -21.31 -30.28 -6.25
CA TYR A 257 -20.58 -29.36 -7.13
C TYR A 257 -19.14 -29.78 -7.43
N LEU A 258 -18.67 -30.93 -6.92
CA LEU A 258 -17.25 -31.31 -7.06
C LEU A 258 -16.81 -31.41 -8.53
N ASP A 259 -17.65 -31.99 -9.41
CA ASP A 259 -17.39 -32.04 -10.86
C ASP A 259 -17.32 -30.65 -11.50
N VAL A 260 -18.08 -29.67 -10.99
CA VAL A 260 -18.02 -28.27 -11.44
C VAL A 260 -16.67 -27.67 -11.05
N TYR A 261 -16.24 -27.87 -9.81
CA TYR A 261 -14.97 -27.36 -9.32
C TYR A 261 -13.79 -28.00 -10.07
N HIS A 262 -13.83 -29.31 -10.30
CA HIS A 262 -12.78 -30.03 -11.02
C HIS A 262 -12.72 -29.74 -12.53
N ALA A 263 -13.73 -29.06 -13.09
CA ALA A 263 -13.71 -28.65 -14.49
C ALA A 263 -12.85 -27.39 -14.74
N PHE A 264 -12.55 -26.59 -13.71
CA PHE A 264 -11.71 -25.41 -13.81
C PHE A 264 -10.24 -25.76 -14.08
N ASP A 265 -9.50 -24.83 -14.70
CA ASP A 265 -8.05 -24.95 -14.85
C ASP A 265 -7.31 -24.41 -13.61
N MET A 266 -7.95 -23.49 -12.88
CA MET A 266 -7.46 -22.94 -11.61
C MET A 266 -8.61 -22.66 -10.65
N ILE A 267 -8.39 -22.84 -9.35
CA ILE A 267 -9.38 -22.55 -8.30
C ILE A 267 -8.87 -21.45 -7.35
N SER A 268 -9.75 -20.50 -7.04
CA SER A 268 -9.55 -19.41 -6.09
C SER A 268 -10.68 -19.37 -5.07
N PRO A 269 -10.52 -19.99 -3.88
CA PRO A 269 -11.54 -19.95 -2.84
C PRO A 269 -11.61 -18.57 -2.18
N TRP A 270 -12.82 -18.07 -1.98
CA TRP A 270 -13.10 -16.80 -1.30
C TRP A 270 -12.65 -16.81 0.16
N MET A 271 -12.17 -15.68 0.68
CA MET A 271 -11.74 -15.59 2.08
C MET A 271 -12.28 -14.37 2.83
N VAL A 272 -12.93 -13.43 2.15
CA VAL A 272 -13.51 -12.25 2.79
C VAL A 272 -14.62 -12.68 3.76
N GLY A 273 -14.58 -12.13 4.98
CA GLY A 273 -15.56 -12.40 6.03
C GLY A 273 -15.45 -13.80 6.67
N ARG A 274 -14.43 -14.60 6.35
CA ARG A 274 -14.26 -15.95 6.89
C ARG A 274 -13.40 -16.01 8.15
N THR A 275 -12.50 -15.04 8.33
CA THR A 275 -11.74 -14.84 9.56
C THR A 275 -11.28 -13.38 9.69
N GLY A 276 -11.03 -12.95 10.93
CA GLY A 276 -10.56 -11.60 11.27
C GLY A 276 -9.31 -11.58 12.14
N ASP A 277 -8.70 -12.74 12.42
CA ASP A 277 -7.50 -12.86 13.24
C ASP A 277 -6.48 -13.88 12.70
N LEU A 278 -5.28 -13.87 13.28
CA LEU A 278 -4.16 -14.71 12.87
C LEU A 278 -4.42 -16.20 13.16
N ALA A 279 -5.14 -16.51 14.25
CA ALA A 279 -5.45 -17.87 14.65
C ALA A 279 -6.40 -18.54 13.66
N GLY A 280 -7.40 -17.81 13.17
CA GLY A 280 -8.29 -18.30 12.13
C GLY A 280 -7.58 -18.48 10.79
N LEU A 281 -6.68 -17.57 10.39
CA LEU A 281 -5.83 -17.79 9.19
C LEU A 281 -4.99 -19.08 9.30
N ASP A 282 -4.44 -19.36 10.47
CA ASP A 282 -3.68 -20.59 10.72
C ASP A 282 -4.57 -21.83 10.75
N TRP A 283 -5.78 -21.70 11.28
CA TRP A 283 -6.75 -22.78 11.28
C TRP A 283 -7.18 -23.12 9.86
N PHE A 284 -7.51 -22.14 9.00
CA PHE A 284 -7.86 -22.39 7.60
C PHE A 284 -6.71 -23.04 6.83
N TYR A 285 -5.48 -22.57 7.04
CA TYR A 285 -4.29 -23.20 6.46
C TYR A 285 -4.23 -24.70 6.79
N ALA A 286 -4.37 -25.04 8.08
CA ALA A 286 -4.17 -26.41 8.55
C ALA A 286 -5.35 -27.34 8.21
N ASN A 287 -6.58 -26.83 8.24
CA ASN A 287 -7.79 -27.65 8.20
C ASN A 287 -8.54 -27.58 6.87
N VAL A 288 -8.26 -26.60 6.02
CA VAL A 288 -8.96 -26.38 4.74
C VAL A 288 -7.96 -26.33 3.59
N ASN A 289 -7.09 -25.31 3.55
CA ASN A 289 -6.26 -25.03 2.37
C ASN A 289 -5.25 -26.16 2.08
N THR A 290 -4.74 -26.85 3.10
CA THR A 290 -3.82 -27.99 2.90
C THR A 290 -4.47 -29.12 2.10
N ALA A 291 -5.70 -29.48 2.42
CA ALA A 291 -6.44 -30.51 1.69
C ALA A 291 -6.91 -30.02 0.32
N ASP A 292 -7.29 -28.75 0.20
CA ASP A 292 -7.68 -28.14 -1.08
C ASP A 292 -6.52 -28.11 -2.08
N GLN A 293 -5.31 -27.73 -1.65
CA GLN A 293 -4.11 -27.74 -2.50
C GLN A 293 -3.78 -29.17 -2.96
N ALA A 294 -3.90 -30.15 -2.06
CA ALA A 294 -3.64 -31.56 -2.39
C ALA A 294 -4.63 -32.07 -3.44
N ASP A 295 -5.91 -31.73 -3.29
CA ASP A 295 -6.96 -32.09 -4.24
C ASP A 295 -6.75 -31.43 -5.61
N CYS A 296 -6.44 -30.13 -5.64
CA CYS A 296 -6.09 -29.43 -6.88
C CYS A 296 -4.90 -30.10 -7.58
N THR A 297 -3.86 -30.48 -6.82
CA THR A 297 -2.68 -31.16 -7.36
C THR A 297 -3.03 -32.53 -7.95
N ALA A 298 -3.91 -33.30 -7.30
CA ALA A 298 -4.34 -34.61 -7.76
C ALA A 298 -5.15 -34.55 -9.08
N HIS A 299 -5.84 -33.44 -9.33
CA HIS A 299 -6.70 -33.24 -10.50
C HIS A 299 -6.06 -32.35 -11.58
N GLY A 300 -4.81 -31.91 -11.40
CA GLY A 300 -4.15 -31.05 -12.38
C GLY A 300 -4.77 -29.66 -12.47
N ILE A 301 -5.16 -29.09 -11.34
CA ILE A 301 -5.75 -27.76 -11.20
C ILE A 301 -4.73 -26.87 -10.50
N ASP A 302 -4.47 -25.68 -11.03
CA ASP A 302 -3.65 -24.70 -10.33
C ASP A 302 -4.44 -24.06 -9.16
N TYR A 303 -3.77 -23.73 -8.07
CA TYR A 303 -4.40 -23.15 -6.88
C TYR A 303 -3.93 -21.70 -6.69
N GLN A 304 -4.89 -20.78 -6.64
CA GLN A 304 -4.68 -19.35 -6.43
C GLN A 304 -5.58 -18.85 -5.29
N PRO A 305 -5.22 -19.10 -4.01
CA PRO A 305 -6.05 -18.71 -2.89
C PRO A 305 -6.16 -17.19 -2.73
N CYS A 306 -7.31 -16.76 -2.19
CA CYS A 306 -7.48 -15.38 -1.74
C CYS A 306 -6.57 -15.08 -0.55
N VAL A 307 -5.84 -13.98 -0.64
CA VAL A 307 -5.18 -13.30 0.48
C VAL A 307 -5.74 -11.88 0.57
N LEU A 308 -5.81 -11.32 1.77
CA LEU A 308 -6.45 -10.03 1.97
C LEU A 308 -5.86 -9.26 3.14
N PRO A 309 -5.88 -7.92 3.10
CA PRO A 309 -5.40 -7.10 4.20
C PRO A 309 -6.28 -7.22 5.44
N GLY A 310 -7.55 -7.59 5.26
CA GLY A 310 -8.59 -7.62 6.28
C GLY A 310 -9.37 -6.31 6.35
N ASP A 311 -10.60 -6.40 6.85
CA ASP A 311 -11.51 -5.27 7.05
C ASP A 311 -10.90 -4.26 8.04
N LEU A 312 -10.64 -3.05 7.53
CA LEU A 312 -10.13 -1.92 8.31
C LEU A 312 -11.10 -1.49 9.42
N SER A 313 -12.40 -1.49 9.15
CA SER A 313 -13.43 -1.02 10.07
C SER A 313 -13.61 -1.95 11.28
N ALA A 314 -13.34 -3.25 11.08
CA ALA A 314 -13.29 -4.25 12.13
C ALA A 314 -11.92 -4.34 12.84
N GLY A 315 -10.91 -3.60 12.35
CA GLY A 315 -9.55 -3.61 12.85
C GLY A 315 -8.77 -4.89 12.52
N HIS A 316 -9.19 -5.68 11.53
CA HIS A 316 -8.51 -6.94 11.22
C HIS A 316 -7.07 -6.76 10.79
N ARG A 317 -6.71 -5.60 10.24
CA ARG A 317 -5.43 -5.42 9.55
C ARG A 317 -4.21 -5.54 10.46
N ARG A 318 -4.32 -5.11 11.72
CA ARG A 318 -3.23 -5.14 12.73
C ARG A 318 -1.92 -4.66 12.14
N HIS A 319 -1.93 -3.42 11.65
CA HIS A 319 -0.83 -2.75 10.98
C HIS A 319 -0.11 -3.67 9.98
N GLY A 320 -0.83 -4.51 9.23
CA GLY A 320 -0.35 -5.44 8.19
C GLY A 320 -0.09 -6.89 8.62
N ASP A 321 -0.17 -7.23 9.91
CA ASP A 321 0.23 -8.55 10.42
C ASP A 321 -0.72 -9.65 9.91
N PHE A 322 -2.01 -9.33 9.86
CA PHE A 322 -3.03 -10.22 9.29
C PHE A 322 -2.76 -10.51 7.82
N TYR A 323 -2.44 -9.47 7.03
CA TYR A 323 -2.17 -9.62 5.60
C TYR A 323 -0.93 -10.49 5.36
N TRP A 324 0.17 -10.18 6.04
CA TRP A 324 1.42 -10.91 5.88
C TRP A 324 1.27 -12.37 6.31
N ARG A 325 0.51 -12.64 7.37
CA ARG A 325 0.24 -14.01 7.82
C ARG A 325 -0.55 -14.81 6.78
N SER A 326 -1.56 -14.20 6.16
CA SER A 326 -2.34 -14.79 5.07
C SER A 326 -1.44 -15.15 3.88
N VAL A 327 -0.60 -14.20 3.43
CA VAL A 327 0.39 -14.40 2.37
C VAL A 327 1.38 -15.51 2.71
N TYR A 328 1.99 -15.47 3.91
CA TYR A 328 2.95 -16.47 4.37
C TYR A 328 2.35 -17.88 4.37
N ASN A 329 1.12 -18.03 4.86
CA ASN A 329 0.43 -19.31 4.89
C ASN A 329 0.20 -19.86 3.48
N MET A 330 -0.21 -19.02 2.52
CA MET A 330 -0.49 -19.49 1.16
C MET A 330 0.79 -19.77 0.36
N ILE A 331 1.86 -18.99 0.55
CA ILE A 331 3.14 -19.27 -0.13
C ILE A 331 3.80 -20.54 0.44
N ARG A 332 3.81 -20.73 1.77
CA ARG A 332 4.37 -21.97 2.36
C ARG A 332 3.52 -23.22 2.09
N LEU A 333 2.24 -23.05 1.75
CA LEU A 333 1.39 -24.12 1.25
C LEU A 333 1.87 -24.63 -0.11
N GLY A 334 2.53 -23.78 -0.89
CA GLY A 334 2.94 -24.06 -2.27
C GLY A 334 1.94 -23.58 -3.30
N ALA A 335 1.10 -22.58 -2.98
CA ALA A 335 0.14 -22.02 -3.93
C ALA A 335 0.84 -21.50 -5.20
N GLN A 336 0.20 -21.72 -6.35
CA GLN A 336 0.77 -21.40 -7.67
C GLN A 336 0.62 -19.93 -8.05
N GLY A 337 -0.27 -19.19 -7.40
CA GLY A 337 -0.42 -17.74 -7.51
C GLY A 337 -1.16 -17.22 -6.28
N LEU A 338 -1.27 -15.90 -6.14
CA LEU A 338 -2.12 -15.30 -5.11
C LEU A 338 -3.15 -14.38 -5.75
N TYR A 339 -4.39 -14.46 -5.28
CA TYR A 339 -5.42 -13.49 -5.58
C TYR A 339 -5.58 -12.56 -4.38
N VAL A 340 -5.38 -11.26 -4.56
CA VAL A 340 -5.56 -10.27 -3.49
C VAL A 340 -6.99 -9.74 -3.55
N SER A 341 -7.75 -10.01 -2.49
CA SER A 341 -9.09 -9.46 -2.28
C SER A 341 -8.99 -8.27 -1.32
N MET A 342 -8.91 -7.02 -1.77
CA MET A 342 -9.09 -6.52 -3.14
C MET A 342 -8.17 -5.33 -3.42
N PHE A 343 -8.09 -4.86 -4.66
CA PHE A 343 -7.40 -3.62 -4.97
C PHE A 343 -8.12 -2.40 -4.38
N ASP A 344 -9.40 -2.18 -4.69
CA ASP A 344 -10.13 -0.93 -4.45
C ASP A 344 -11.45 -1.08 -3.64
N GLU A 345 -11.62 -2.13 -2.85
CA GLU A 345 -12.85 -2.42 -2.08
C GLU A 345 -13.04 -1.56 -0.80
N TYR A 346 -13.24 -0.24 -0.97
CA TYR A 346 -13.46 0.70 0.15
C TYR A 346 -14.78 0.47 0.91
N ASN A 347 -15.75 -0.22 0.29
CA ASN A 347 -17.04 -0.58 0.87
C ASN A 347 -16.95 -1.63 1.97
N GLU A 348 -15.96 -2.52 1.88
CA GLU A 348 -15.73 -3.59 2.87
C GLU A 348 -14.44 -3.39 3.68
N GLY A 349 -13.66 -2.36 3.36
CA GLY A 349 -12.41 -2.09 4.05
C GLY A 349 -11.30 -3.08 3.71
N ASN A 350 -11.40 -3.82 2.60
CA ASN A 350 -10.45 -4.86 2.17
C ASN A 350 -9.45 -4.38 1.11
N GLN A 351 -9.48 -3.10 0.74
CA GLN A 351 -8.62 -2.54 -0.30
C GLN A 351 -7.14 -2.51 0.11
N ILE A 352 -6.25 -2.82 -0.84
CA ILE A 352 -4.82 -2.49 -0.75
C ILE A 352 -4.49 -1.11 -1.34
N ALA A 353 -5.40 -0.51 -2.12
CA ALA A 353 -5.26 0.85 -2.66
C ALA A 353 -5.05 1.89 -1.56
N LYS A 354 -4.46 3.03 -1.95
CA LYS A 354 -4.03 4.04 -0.98
C LYS A 354 -5.19 4.54 -0.14
N THR A 355 -5.04 4.43 1.18
CA THR A 355 -6.09 4.70 2.16
C THR A 355 -5.64 5.77 3.14
N ALA A 356 -6.58 6.57 3.66
CA ALA A 356 -6.34 7.61 4.64
C ALA A 356 -5.48 7.12 5.82
N GLU A 357 -4.41 7.87 6.12
CA GLU A 357 -3.36 7.46 7.05
C GLU A 357 -3.76 7.67 8.50
N THR A 358 -4.43 8.78 8.78
CA THR A 358 -4.82 9.19 10.15
C THR A 358 -6.22 9.77 10.20
N ALA A 359 -6.71 10.01 11.43
CA ALA A 359 -7.93 10.77 11.68
C ALA A 359 -7.94 12.17 11.02
N ALA A 360 -6.78 12.77 10.73
CA ALA A 360 -6.70 14.05 10.03
C ALA A 360 -7.08 13.93 8.53
N SER A 361 -7.00 12.74 7.96
CA SER A 361 -7.27 12.45 6.54
C SER A 361 -8.63 11.79 6.28
N VAL A 362 -9.45 11.61 7.32
CA VAL A 362 -10.84 11.13 7.20
C VAL A 362 -11.82 12.25 7.53
N PRO A 363 -13.06 12.23 7.01
CA PRO A 363 -14.08 13.21 7.38
C PRO A 363 -14.32 13.28 8.88
N ALA A 364 -14.28 14.50 9.43
CA ALA A 364 -14.37 14.73 10.86
C ALA A 364 -15.69 14.23 11.46
N GLY A 365 -15.61 13.57 12.63
CA GLY A 365 -16.79 13.16 13.39
C GLY A 365 -17.57 11.98 12.79
N THR A 366 -17.04 11.28 11.79
CA THR A 366 -17.76 10.19 11.11
C THR A 366 -17.53 8.80 11.68
N GLY A 367 -16.47 8.61 12.47
CA GLY A 367 -16.07 7.30 12.98
C GLY A 367 -15.44 6.37 11.94
N ILE A 368 -15.21 6.84 10.69
CA ILE A 368 -14.45 6.09 9.69
C ILE A 368 -13.02 5.92 10.18
N ARG A 369 -12.54 4.67 10.19
CA ARG A 369 -11.18 4.34 10.63
C ARG A 369 -10.17 4.66 9.53
N ALA A 370 -9.03 5.20 9.94
CA ALA A 370 -7.84 5.39 9.11
C ALA A 370 -6.85 4.23 9.35
N LEU A 371 -5.73 4.21 8.63
CA LEU A 371 -4.75 3.13 8.75
C LEU A 371 -4.04 3.05 10.12
N ASP A 372 -4.03 4.14 10.88
CA ASP A 372 -3.48 4.21 12.25
C ASP A 372 -4.44 3.74 13.35
N GLU A 373 -5.52 3.02 13.00
CA GLU A 373 -6.59 2.63 13.93
C GLU A 373 -6.15 1.80 15.14
N ASP A 374 -5.04 1.08 15.02
CA ASP A 374 -4.43 0.30 16.10
C ASP A 374 -3.31 1.04 16.85
N GLY A 375 -3.17 2.34 16.59
CA GLY A 375 -2.13 3.21 17.17
C GLY A 375 -0.80 3.19 16.43
N THR A 376 -0.64 2.36 15.39
CA THR A 376 0.57 2.34 14.56
C THR A 376 0.34 3.08 13.25
N PHE A 377 0.99 4.23 13.10
CA PHE A 377 0.91 4.98 11.85
C PHE A 377 1.45 4.15 10.67
N CYS A 378 0.63 4.04 9.62
CA CYS A 378 0.96 3.40 8.36
C CYS A 378 0.83 4.41 7.23
N SER A 379 1.81 4.45 6.33
CA SER A 379 1.71 5.32 5.15
C SER A 379 0.60 4.86 4.21
N ALA A 380 0.04 5.76 3.40
CA ALA A 380 -1.13 5.45 2.57
C ALA A 380 -0.88 4.30 1.59
N ASP A 381 0.35 4.16 1.10
CA ASP A 381 0.81 3.10 0.20
C ASP A 381 1.19 1.78 0.90
N TYR A 382 1.03 1.69 2.22
CA TYR A 382 1.63 0.61 3.01
C TYR A 382 1.20 -0.78 2.55
N TYR A 383 -0.08 -0.99 2.29
CA TYR A 383 -0.58 -2.30 1.85
C TYR A 383 -0.11 -2.68 0.44
N LEU A 384 0.10 -1.69 -0.44
CA LEU A 384 0.76 -1.93 -1.73
C LEU A 384 2.22 -2.37 -1.54
N ARG A 385 2.94 -1.80 -0.58
CA ARG A 385 4.32 -2.23 -0.25
C ARG A 385 4.37 -3.65 0.34
N ILE A 386 3.38 -4.02 1.17
CA ILE A 386 3.26 -5.41 1.65
C ILE A 386 3.01 -6.35 0.45
N THR A 387 2.15 -5.97 -0.48
CA THR A 387 1.89 -6.76 -1.70
C THR A 387 3.15 -6.90 -2.56
N ALA A 388 4.00 -5.86 -2.64
CA ALA A 388 5.29 -5.95 -3.32
C ALA A 388 6.19 -7.04 -2.71
N ASP A 389 6.30 -7.05 -1.37
CA ASP A 389 7.10 -8.06 -0.66
C ASP A 389 6.50 -9.46 -0.76
N ALA A 390 5.16 -9.57 -0.75
CA ALA A 390 4.46 -10.81 -1.02
C ALA A 390 4.80 -11.36 -2.43
N GLY A 391 4.79 -10.48 -3.44
CA GLY A 391 5.19 -10.83 -4.81
C GLY A 391 6.64 -11.27 -4.89
N ARG A 392 7.57 -10.60 -4.20
CA ARG A 392 8.98 -11.02 -4.11
C ARG A 392 9.11 -12.39 -3.45
N MET A 393 8.33 -12.65 -2.39
CA MET A 393 8.35 -13.94 -1.68
C MET A 393 7.80 -15.08 -2.56
N LEU A 394 6.68 -14.85 -3.25
CA LEU A 394 6.10 -15.82 -4.19
C LEU A 394 7.07 -16.17 -5.33
N LYS A 395 7.82 -15.17 -5.83
CA LYS A 395 8.79 -15.31 -6.93
C LYS A 395 10.17 -15.80 -6.48
N GLY A 396 10.36 -16.13 -5.18
CA GLY A 396 11.63 -16.58 -4.62
C GLY A 396 12.73 -15.51 -4.53
N GLN A 397 12.37 -14.24 -4.71
CA GLN A 397 13.28 -13.09 -4.60
C GLN A 397 13.43 -12.60 -3.15
N LEU A 398 12.49 -12.96 -2.30
CA LEU A 398 12.54 -12.84 -0.84
C LEU A 398 12.41 -14.24 -0.25
N ALA A 399 13.27 -14.59 0.70
CA ALA A 399 13.16 -15.88 1.38
C ALA A 399 11.83 -16.00 2.12
N LEU A 400 11.26 -17.21 2.15
CA LEU A 400 10.05 -17.50 2.91
C LEU A 400 10.25 -17.09 4.38
N THR A 401 9.44 -16.17 4.88
CA THR A 401 9.54 -15.65 6.24
C THR A 401 8.18 -15.35 6.85
N ALA A 402 7.96 -15.78 8.10
CA ALA A 402 6.78 -15.42 8.87
C ALA A 402 6.85 -13.98 9.41
N VAL A 403 8.06 -13.41 9.51
CA VAL A 403 8.28 -12.04 9.97
C VAL A 403 8.12 -11.10 8.77
N ARG A 404 7.17 -10.17 8.87
CA ARG A 404 6.93 -9.18 7.82
C ARG A 404 8.13 -8.24 7.67
N PRO A 405 8.74 -8.15 6.47
CA PRO A 405 9.88 -7.26 6.24
C PRO A 405 9.46 -5.80 6.01
N THR A 406 8.19 -5.57 5.65
CA THR A 406 7.68 -4.25 5.28
C THR A 406 7.41 -3.36 6.50
N PRO A 407 8.12 -2.24 6.67
CA PRO A 407 7.84 -1.29 7.74
C PRO A 407 6.52 -0.53 7.50
N PRO A 408 5.71 -0.23 8.54
CA PRO A 408 4.45 0.52 8.45
C PRO A 408 4.56 1.86 7.73
N THR A 409 5.68 2.54 7.92
CA THR A 409 6.04 3.72 7.17
C THR A 409 7.17 3.41 6.22
N VAL A 410 7.13 4.01 5.05
CA VAL A 410 8.40 4.44 4.48
C VAL A 410 8.83 5.55 5.42
N THR A 411 9.86 5.31 6.22
CA THR A 411 10.73 6.45 6.54
C THR A 411 11.33 6.83 5.20
N THR A 412 10.56 7.58 4.40
CA THR A 412 11.20 8.52 3.52
C THR A 412 11.96 9.34 4.54
N THR A 413 13.27 9.14 4.57
CA THR A 413 14.09 10.31 4.83
C THR A 413 13.53 11.29 3.80
N PRO A 414 12.77 12.33 4.20
CA PRO A 414 12.40 13.38 3.27
C PRO A 414 13.66 13.68 2.50
N PRO A 415 13.59 13.81 1.15
CA PRO A 415 14.79 13.80 0.32
C PRO A 415 15.87 14.56 1.07
N ASN A 416 17.01 13.93 1.36
CA ASN A 416 18.07 14.51 2.18
C ASN A 416 18.76 15.68 1.44
N THR A 417 17.98 16.39 0.63
CA THR A 417 18.19 17.69 0.04
C THR A 417 18.09 18.71 1.16
N ASP A 418 19.25 19.27 1.47
CA ASP A 418 19.32 20.48 2.28
C ASP A 418 18.59 21.62 1.56
N LEU A 419 17.49 22.07 2.15
CA LEU A 419 16.64 23.16 1.64
C LEU A 419 17.33 24.54 1.76
N ALA A 420 18.35 24.65 2.62
CA ALA A 420 19.12 25.87 2.85
C ALA A 420 20.32 26.00 1.90
N ARG A 421 20.77 24.93 1.24
CA ARG A 421 21.95 24.92 0.35
C ARG A 421 21.86 26.01 -0.71
N GLY A 422 22.86 26.88 -0.74
CA GLY A 422 22.99 27.97 -1.72
C GLY A 422 21.88 29.03 -1.66
N ARG A 423 21.08 29.06 -0.59
CA ARG A 423 19.99 30.02 -0.42
C ARG A 423 20.48 31.37 0.10
N GLY A 424 19.66 32.40 -0.08
CA GLY A 424 19.96 33.75 0.40
C GLY A 424 19.97 33.80 1.93
N THR A 425 21.00 34.42 2.51
CA THR A 425 21.16 34.54 3.96
C THR A 425 21.19 36.00 4.42
N SER A 426 20.77 36.22 5.66
CA SER A 426 20.89 37.48 6.39
C SER A 426 21.36 37.21 7.82
N THR A 427 21.92 38.22 8.48
CA THR A 427 22.49 38.08 9.82
C THR A 427 22.38 39.38 10.62
N SER A 428 22.48 39.30 11.95
CA SER A 428 22.67 40.47 12.83
C SER A 428 24.02 41.18 12.63
N GLY A 429 25.01 40.49 12.06
CA GLY A 429 26.34 41.03 11.81
C GLY A 429 27.33 39.90 11.55
N TYR A 430 28.50 40.23 10.98
CA TYR A 430 29.61 39.30 10.85
C TYR A 430 30.95 40.03 10.96
N THR A 431 32.01 39.28 11.24
CA THR A 431 33.38 39.81 11.31
C THR A 431 34.21 39.36 10.11
N GLN A 432 35.13 40.24 9.67
CA GLN A 432 36.09 39.96 8.60
C GLN A 432 35.42 39.41 7.33
N VAL A 433 35.88 38.26 6.84
CA VAL A 433 35.40 37.59 5.62
C VAL A 433 34.37 36.48 5.92
N TYR A 434 34.00 36.28 7.19
CA TYR A 434 33.15 35.17 7.63
C TYR A 434 31.66 35.49 7.48
N GLY A 435 31.25 35.79 6.24
CA GLY A 435 29.88 36.16 5.90
C GLY A 435 28.87 35.01 6.07
N PRO A 436 27.56 35.31 6.14
CA PRO A 436 26.52 34.31 6.41
C PRO A 436 26.31 33.32 5.27
N GLY A 437 26.79 33.61 4.05
CA GLY A 437 26.74 32.67 2.91
C GLY A 437 27.57 31.41 3.14
N ASN A 438 28.65 31.51 3.93
CA ASN A 438 29.53 30.39 4.24
C ASN A 438 28.82 29.29 5.05
N ALA A 439 27.73 29.60 5.75
CA ALA A 439 26.99 28.58 6.51
C ALA A 439 26.12 27.68 5.60
N VAL A 440 25.92 28.04 4.33
CA VAL A 440 25.00 27.35 3.40
C VAL A 440 25.67 26.96 2.07
N ASP A 441 26.99 27.09 1.94
CA ASP A 441 27.73 26.88 0.69
C ASP A 441 28.07 25.42 0.38
N GLY A 442 28.07 24.54 1.39
CA GLY A 442 28.44 23.12 1.23
C GLY A 442 29.89 22.80 1.57
N ASP A 443 30.66 23.79 2.03
CA ASP A 443 32.05 23.60 2.44
C ASP A 443 32.16 23.67 3.96
N ALA A 444 32.44 22.54 4.60
CA ALA A 444 32.64 22.49 6.05
C ALA A 444 33.92 23.21 6.53
N GLY A 445 34.80 23.66 5.62
CA GLY A 445 35.99 24.44 5.92
C GLY A 445 35.75 25.95 6.01
N THR A 446 34.66 26.47 5.44
CA THR A 446 34.26 27.88 5.56
C THR A 446 33.27 28.04 6.71
N TYR A 447 33.09 29.26 7.23
CA TYR A 447 32.12 29.50 8.29
C TYR A 447 31.63 30.95 8.33
N TRP A 448 30.45 31.12 8.89
CA TRP A 448 29.94 32.39 9.38
C TRP A 448 30.39 32.61 10.83
N GLU A 449 30.82 33.83 11.13
CA GLU A 449 31.10 34.29 12.50
C GLU A 449 30.47 35.66 12.73
N SER A 450 29.66 35.75 13.78
CA SER A 450 28.99 37.00 14.15
C SER A 450 29.97 38.07 14.64
N THR A 451 29.49 39.30 14.87
CA THR A 451 30.26 40.31 15.59
C THR A 451 30.65 39.81 16.99
N ASN A 452 31.92 39.97 17.35
CA ASN A 452 32.44 39.49 18.64
C ASN A 452 31.89 40.30 19.82
N ASN A 453 31.67 39.63 20.94
CA ASN A 453 31.17 40.17 22.21
C ASN A 453 29.82 40.89 22.10
N ALA A 454 28.98 40.50 21.15
CA ALA A 454 27.74 41.20 20.82
C ALA A 454 26.47 40.32 20.91
N PHE A 455 26.50 39.22 21.68
CA PHE A 455 25.31 38.38 21.86
C PHE A 455 24.10 39.20 22.39
N PRO A 456 22.85 38.90 21.98
CA PRO A 456 22.48 37.84 21.04
C PRO A 456 22.82 38.18 19.59
N GLN A 457 23.19 37.16 18.82
CA GLN A 457 23.49 37.27 17.38
C GLN A 457 22.68 36.21 16.63
N TRP A 458 22.29 36.48 15.39
CA TRP A 458 21.47 35.55 14.61
C TRP A 458 21.93 35.44 13.15
N ILE A 459 21.66 34.28 12.57
CA ILE A 459 21.75 34.01 11.14
C ILE A 459 20.39 33.48 10.67
N GLN A 460 19.99 33.88 9.46
CA GLN A 460 18.73 33.53 8.85
C GLN A 460 18.94 33.11 7.39
N VAL A 461 18.15 32.14 6.93
CA VAL A 461 18.10 31.70 5.54
C VAL A 461 16.67 31.87 4.99
N ASP A 462 16.55 32.41 3.77
CA ASP A 462 15.31 32.39 2.97
C ASP A 462 15.31 31.13 2.10
N LEU A 463 14.45 30.16 2.43
CA LEU A 463 14.35 28.88 1.73
C LEU A 463 13.82 29.02 0.29
N GLY A 464 13.39 30.22 -0.11
CA GLY A 464 12.93 30.56 -1.47
C GLY A 464 11.45 30.29 -1.70
N SER A 465 10.83 29.43 -0.91
CA SER A 465 9.38 29.17 -0.89
C SER A 465 8.92 28.77 0.51
N VAL A 466 7.61 28.79 0.73
CA VAL A 466 6.98 28.29 1.96
C VAL A 466 6.96 26.76 1.90
N VAL A 467 7.68 26.09 2.80
CA VAL A 467 7.89 24.63 2.80
C VAL A 467 7.81 24.06 4.22
N PRO A 468 7.43 22.78 4.40
CA PRO A 468 7.50 22.13 5.70
C PRO A 468 8.96 21.87 6.09
N VAL A 469 9.34 22.20 7.32
CA VAL A 469 10.65 21.91 7.91
C VAL A 469 10.45 21.29 9.29
N GLY A 470 11.16 20.21 9.60
CA GLY A 470 11.10 19.56 10.93
C GLY A 470 12.45 19.09 11.47
N ARG A 471 13.54 19.36 10.74
CA ARG A 471 14.91 19.03 11.14
C ARG A 471 15.87 20.09 10.62
N VAL A 472 16.78 20.53 11.49
CA VAL A 472 17.90 21.42 11.17
C VAL A 472 19.20 20.74 11.59
N VAL A 473 20.23 20.80 10.76
CA VAL A 473 21.58 20.34 11.10
C VAL A 473 22.51 21.55 11.14
N LEU A 474 23.22 21.70 12.24
CA LEU A 474 24.16 22.78 12.48
C LEU A 474 25.57 22.20 12.58
N GLY A 475 26.57 22.86 12.02
CA GLY A 475 27.96 22.39 12.04
C GLY A 475 28.96 23.46 12.38
N LEU A 476 30.12 23.00 12.88
CA LEU A 476 31.34 23.77 13.01
C LEU A 476 32.45 23.10 12.18
N PRO A 477 33.51 23.83 11.79
CA PRO A 477 34.60 23.25 11.03
C PRO A 477 35.16 21.98 11.70
N PRO A 478 35.39 20.86 10.97
CA PRO A 478 35.72 19.58 11.57
C PRO A 478 36.98 19.58 12.45
N ALA A 479 37.93 20.47 12.15
CA ALA A 479 39.19 20.59 12.89
C ALA A 479 39.10 21.40 14.20
N TRP A 480 37.96 22.02 14.50
CA TRP A 480 37.81 22.88 15.67
C TRP A 480 37.56 22.09 16.95
N GLY A 481 38.15 22.51 18.08
CA GLY A 481 37.93 21.86 19.37
C GLY A 481 36.47 21.89 19.84
N ALA A 482 36.08 20.88 20.63
CA ALA A 482 34.75 20.70 21.17
C ALA A 482 34.28 21.92 21.99
N ARG A 483 33.00 22.30 21.82
CA ARG A 483 32.39 23.45 22.51
C ARG A 483 30.89 23.33 22.58
N SER A 484 30.28 24.04 23.52
CA SER A 484 28.83 24.28 23.54
C SER A 484 28.49 25.69 23.04
N GLN A 485 27.48 25.80 22.18
CA GLN A 485 26.82 27.06 21.84
C GLN A 485 25.36 27.04 22.30
N THR A 486 24.91 28.08 23.01
CA THR A 486 23.50 28.22 23.41
C THR A 486 22.73 28.90 22.28
N LEU A 487 21.76 28.17 21.71
CA LEU A 487 20.99 28.64 20.55
C LEU A 487 19.52 28.22 20.60
N ALA A 488 18.68 29.03 19.95
CA ALA A 488 17.27 28.75 19.64
C ALA A 488 17.07 28.70 18.12
N VAL A 489 16.07 27.93 17.68
CA VAL A 489 15.65 27.85 16.28
C VAL A 489 14.23 28.39 16.16
N SER A 490 14.01 29.31 15.22
CA SER A 490 12.71 29.90 14.95
C SER A 490 12.43 29.97 13.45
N GLY A 491 11.17 30.07 13.07
CA GLY A 491 10.78 30.12 11.67
C GLY A 491 9.51 30.93 11.42
N GLY A 492 9.33 31.41 10.19
CA GLY A 492 8.18 32.22 9.80
C GLY A 492 8.06 32.39 8.29
N THR A 493 6.98 33.00 7.84
CA THR A 493 6.67 33.17 6.40
C THR A 493 7.04 34.55 5.85
N THR A 494 7.24 35.56 6.72
CA THR A 494 7.43 36.97 6.33
C THR A 494 8.86 37.48 6.54
N GLY A 495 9.71 36.74 7.25
CA GLY A 495 11.11 37.10 7.54
C GLY A 495 11.28 38.16 8.63
N SER A 496 10.18 38.67 9.18
CA SER A 496 10.13 39.68 10.26
C SER A 496 9.41 39.19 11.52
N SER A 497 8.50 38.22 11.38
CA SER A 497 7.82 37.54 12.50
C SER A 497 8.21 36.06 12.52
N PHE A 498 8.48 35.52 13.71
CA PHE A 498 8.99 34.17 13.90
C PHE A 498 8.33 33.46 15.08
N ASP A 499 7.93 32.21 14.85
CA ASP A 499 7.54 31.27 15.88
C ASP A 499 8.75 30.47 16.36
N THR A 500 8.77 30.14 17.66
CA THR A 500 9.84 29.30 18.22
C THR A 500 9.62 27.84 17.80
N LEU A 501 10.56 27.29 17.04
CA LEU A 501 10.57 25.88 16.61
C LEU A 501 11.32 25.00 17.61
N SER A 502 12.43 25.53 18.15
CA SER A 502 13.19 24.91 19.24
C SER A 502 13.64 25.99 20.22
N ALA A 503 13.29 25.82 21.50
CA ALA A 503 13.66 26.75 22.55
C ALA A 503 15.19 26.82 22.75
N ALA A 504 15.66 27.91 23.36
CA ALA A 504 17.07 28.13 23.63
C ALA A 504 17.65 27.03 24.52
N ALA A 505 18.71 26.36 24.05
CA ALA A 505 19.42 25.34 24.80
C ALA A 505 20.91 25.31 24.41
N GLY A 506 21.76 24.88 25.34
CA GLY A 506 23.17 24.59 25.05
C GLY A 506 23.29 23.37 24.13
N ARG A 507 23.98 23.54 22.99
CA ARG A 507 24.20 22.50 21.98
C ARG A 507 25.68 22.20 21.90
N GLY A 508 26.06 20.96 22.23
CA GLY A 508 27.44 20.49 22.20
C GLY A 508 27.88 20.08 20.79
N PHE A 509 28.93 20.72 20.30
CA PHE A 509 29.64 20.40 19.08
C PHE A 509 30.93 19.68 19.48
N ASP A 510 31.10 18.44 19.01
CA ASP A 510 32.26 17.60 19.32
C ASP A 510 32.83 17.01 18.01
N PRO A 511 34.12 17.23 17.70
CA PRO A 511 34.80 16.61 16.56
C PRO A 511 34.69 15.09 16.52
N ALA A 512 34.61 14.42 17.69
CA ALA A 512 34.45 12.98 17.78
C ALA A 512 33.10 12.50 17.19
N SER A 513 32.10 13.38 17.13
CA SER A 513 30.80 13.13 16.50
C SER A 513 30.59 13.95 15.22
N GLY A 514 31.68 14.36 14.55
CA GLY A 514 31.62 15.09 13.29
C GLY A 514 31.39 16.60 13.43
N ASN A 515 31.48 17.15 14.65
CA ASN A 515 31.29 18.57 14.97
C ASN A 515 29.95 19.16 14.48
N THR A 516 28.89 18.34 14.50
CA THR A 516 27.53 18.73 14.11
C THR A 516 26.53 18.48 15.22
N VAL A 517 25.41 19.20 15.17
CA VAL A 517 24.24 19.04 16.04
C VAL A 517 23.00 18.98 15.18
N THR A 518 22.17 17.97 15.42
CA THR A 518 20.83 17.87 14.84
C THR A 518 19.78 18.41 15.82
N VAL A 519 18.96 19.34 15.35
CA VAL A 519 17.80 19.87 16.08
C VAL A 519 16.53 19.42 15.36
N THR A 520 15.68 18.65 16.05
CA THR A 520 14.37 18.21 15.54
C THR A 520 13.23 18.88 16.29
N PHE A 521 12.14 19.18 15.58
CA PHE A 521 10.93 19.79 16.12
C PHE A 521 9.69 19.33 15.31
N PRO A 522 8.46 19.50 15.83
CA PRO A 522 7.25 19.27 15.04
C PRO A 522 7.31 20.06 13.72
N ALA A 523 6.97 19.41 12.61
CA ALA A 523 7.09 20.03 11.29
C ALA A 523 6.29 21.34 11.23
N SER A 524 6.93 22.41 10.78
CA SER A 524 6.33 23.74 10.66
C SER A 524 6.53 24.28 9.24
N THR A 525 5.50 24.92 8.72
CA THR A 525 5.46 25.46 7.36
C THR A 525 6.04 26.88 7.35
N ILE A 526 7.29 27.00 6.91
CA ILE A 526 8.09 28.24 7.00
C ILE A 526 8.73 28.58 5.67
N ARG A 527 9.09 29.85 5.47
CA ARG A 527 9.97 30.28 4.38
C ARG A 527 11.32 30.74 4.92
N TYR A 528 11.33 31.37 6.09
CA TYR A 528 12.52 31.88 6.73
C TYR A 528 12.83 31.05 7.97
N LEU A 529 14.05 30.54 8.05
CA LEU A 529 14.58 29.84 9.22
C LEU A 529 15.64 30.73 9.87
N ARG A 530 15.57 30.93 11.19
CA ARG A 530 16.52 31.73 11.96
C ARG A 530 17.10 30.93 13.12
N VAL A 531 18.41 31.03 13.30
CA VAL A 531 19.13 30.51 14.47
C VAL A 531 19.67 31.69 15.26
N THR A 532 19.29 31.78 16.53
CA THR A 532 19.71 32.86 17.45
C THR A 532 20.64 32.30 18.51
N PHE A 533 21.84 32.86 18.62
CA PHE A 533 22.89 32.48 19.56
C PHE A 533 22.95 33.47 20.72
N THR A 534 23.09 32.95 21.94
CA THR A 534 23.24 33.76 23.16
C THR A 534 24.51 33.47 23.95
N ALA A 535 25.20 32.36 23.67
CA ALA A 535 26.50 32.04 24.24
C ALA A 535 27.28 31.06 23.36
N ASN A 536 28.60 31.10 23.44
CA ASN A 536 29.52 30.12 22.87
C ASN A 536 30.73 29.98 23.81
N SER A 537 31.03 28.75 24.20
CA SER A 537 32.11 28.44 25.16
C SER A 537 33.51 28.43 24.54
N GLY A 538 33.61 28.36 23.21
CA GLY A 538 34.89 28.32 22.50
C GLY A 538 35.34 29.68 21.93
N TRP A 539 34.42 30.63 21.75
CA TRP A 539 34.71 31.94 21.16
C TRP A 539 33.58 32.95 21.50
N PRO A 540 33.84 34.27 21.63
CA PRO A 540 32.81 35.24 21.99
C PRO A 540 31.91 35.68 20.80
N ALA A 541 31.52 34.75 19.93
CA ALA A 541 30.61 34.99 18.81
C ALA A 541 29.80 33.73 18.45
N GLY A 542 28.67 33.90 17.77
CA GLY A 542 27.95 32.80 17.13
C GLY A 542 28.71 32.34 15.90
N GLN A 543 28.91 31.03 15.74
CA GLN A 543 29.69 30.45 14.65
C GLN A 543 28.97 29.25 14.03
N LEU A 544 28.94 29.16 12.70
CA LEU A 544 28.45 28.00 11.95
C LEU A 544 29.22 27.82 10.63
N SER A 545 29.73 26.62 10.38
CA SER A 545 30.15 26.19 9.03
C SER A 545 29.01 25.58 8.23
N THR A 546 27.90 25.25 8.90
CA THR A 546 26.80 24.52 8.28
C THR A 546 25.49 24.88 8.96
N LEU A 547 24.50 25.26 8.17
CA LEU A 547 23.10 25.47 8.53
C LEU A 547 22.24 24.79 7.46
N GLU A 548 21.80 23.56 7.75
CA GLU A 548 21.00 22.77 6.81
C GLU A 548 19.56 22.65 7.32
N ALA A 549 18.60 22.68 6.40
CA ALA A 549 17.19 22.56 6.71
C ALA A 549 16.57 21.41 5.92
N TYR A 550 15.77 20.58 6.59
CA TYR A 550 15.15 19.42 5.97
C TYR A 550 13.65 19.39 6.28
N ALA A 551 12.86 19.02 5.26
CA ALA A 551 11.48 18.59 5.48
C ALA A 551 11.45 17.43 6.49
N ARG A 552 10.31 17.22 7.14
CA ARG A 552 10.07 16.06 8.00
C ARG A 552 8.59 15.72 8.01
#